data_AF-A0A926T2W1-F1
#
_entry.id   AF-A0A926T2W1-F1
#
_cell.length_a   1.000
_cell.length_b   1.000
_cell.length_c   1.000
_cell.angle_alpha   90.00
_cell.angle_beta   90.00
_cell.angle_gamma   90.00
#
_symmetry.space_group_name_H-M   'P 1'
#
loop_
_entity.id
_entity.type
_entity.pdbx_description
1 polymer ?
#
loop_
_entity_poly.entity_id
_entity_poly.type
_entity_poly.pdbx_seq_one_letter_code
_entity_poly.pdbx_strand_id
1 'polypeptide(L)'
;MTPTLLGRWQSRLLLFATVGVLLTLPFFLGMIGNKPGAIYFWILGYLAIFGLGWDFLYNYLQKFRWDYDWPGVFQLLAGIWEGIFVSILAIVIGLPGVPKGQFELPLFVLHYSIVWLGIYIASQSLMRILFVRWRFKGGEWL
;
A
#
# COMPACT_ATOMS: atom_id res chain seq x y z
N MET A 1 12.33 -16.08 -10.68
CA MET A 1 11.69 -15.11 -11.61
C MET A 1 12.01 -13.75 -11.06
N THR A 2 12.84 -12.96 -11.75
CA THR A 2 13.28 -11.67 -11.23
C THR A 2 12.12 -10.68 -11.28
N PRO A 3 11.68 -10.11 -10.15
CA PRO A 3 10.61 -9.13 -10.16
C PRO A 3 11.06 -7.89 -10.94
N THR A 4 10.24 -7.43 -11.88
CA THR A 4 10.48 -6.17 -12.58
C THR A 4 9.86 -5.02 -11.79
N LEU A 5 10.44 -3.82 -11.91
CA LEU A 5 9.91 -2.63 -11.25
C LEU A 5 8.53 -2.26 -11.81
N LEU A 6 8.35 -2.43 -13.11
CA LEU A 6 7.06 -2.20 -13.80
C LEU A 6 5.98 -3.16 -13.31
N GLY A 7 6.28 -4.45 -13.16
CA GLY A 7 5.32 -5.43 -12.64
C GLY A 7 4.86 -5.13 -11.21
N ARG A 8 5.80 -4.70 -10.34
CA ARG A 8 5.49 -4.28 -8.97
C ARG A 8 4.55 -3.07 -8.95
N TRP A 9 4.84 -2.06 -9.76
CA TRP A 9 4.02 -0.86 -9.85
C TRP A 9 2.62 -1.13 -10.39
N GLN A 10 2.51 -1.91 -11.46
CA GLN A 10 1.20 -2.31 -12.02
C GLN A 10 0.36 -3.02 -10.97
N SER A 11 0.96 -3.99 -10.27
CA SER A 11 0.27 -4.77 -9.24
C SER A 11 -0.15 -3.91 -8.04
N ARG A 12 0.73 -3.01 -7.58
CA ARG A 12 0.44 -2.08 -6.49
C ARG A 12 -0.71 -1.15 -6.87
N LEU A 13 -0.61 -0.45 -8.00
CA LEU A 13 -1.64 0.49 -8.45
C LEU A 13 -2.99 -0.20 -8.62
N LEU A 14 -3.01 -1.41 -9.18
CA LEU A 14 -4.25 -2.16 -9.33
C LEU A 14 -4.87 -2.53 -7.99
N LEU A 15 -4.08 -3.05 -7.04
CA LEU A 15 -4.58 -3.44 -5.72
C LEU A 15 -5.04 -2.22 -4.90
N PHE A 16 -4.32 -1.10 -4.99
CA PHE A 16 -4.74 0.14 -4.34
C PHE A 16 -6.02 0.71 -4.95
N ALA A 17 -6.15 0.70 -6.28
CA ALA A 17 -7.33 1.21 -6.99
C ALA A 17 -8.58 0.33 -6.79
N THR A 18 -8.40 -0.97 -6.53
CA THR A 18 -9.51 -1.92 -6.31
C THR A 18 -9.73 -2.19 -4.83
N VAL A 19 -8.90 -3.04 -4.23
CA VAL A 19 -9.00 -3.47 -2.83
C VAL A 19 -8.83 -2.30 -1.88
N GLY A 20 -7.86 -1.42 -2.12
CA GLY A 20 -7.64 -0.24 -1.30
C GLY A 20 -8.86 0.68 -1.27
N VAL A 21 -9.41 1.03 -2.43
CA VAL A 21 -10.64 1.85 -2.55
C VAL A 21 -11.81 1.16 -1.85
N LEU A 22 -12.05 -0.12 -2.12
CA LEU A 22 -13.15 -0.89 -1.52
C LEU A 22 -13.08 -0.91 0.01
N LEU A 23 -11.89 -1.11 0.58
CA LEU A 23 -11.68 -1.09 2.03
C LEU A 23 -11.73 0.32 2.64
N THR A 24 -11.52 1.35 1.82
CA THR A 24 -11.59 2.77 2.24
C THR A 24 -13.02 3.31 2.25
N LEU A 25 -13.92 2.74 1.44
CA LEU A 25 -15.32 3.18 1.35
C LEU A 25 -16.06 3.22 2.71
N PRO A 26 -15.97 2.19 3.60
CA PRO A 26 -16.64 2.24 4.90
C PRO A 26 -16.18 3.39 5.79
N PHE A 27 -14.89 3.78 5.70
CA PHE A 27 -14.33 4.92 6.43
C PHE A 27 -14.80 6.24 5.84
N PHE A 28 -14.80 6.35 4.51
CA PHE A 28 -15.29 7.53 3.81
C PHE A 28 -16.76 7.82 4.13
N LEU A 29 -17.61 6.79 4.11
CA LEU A 29 -19.04 6.90 4.43
C LEU A 29 -19.31 7.13 5.93
N GLY A 30 -18.29 7.09 6.78
CA GLY A 30 -18.45 7.26 8.22
C GLY A 30 -19.11 6.06 8.91
N MET A 31 -19.14 4.89 8.26
CA MET A 31 -19.61 3.63 8.90
C MET A 31 -18.60 3.15 9.95
N ILE A 32 -17.31 3.47 9.73
CA ILE A 32 -16.20 3.13 10.62
C ILE A 32 -15.40 4.42 10.90
N GLY A 33 -15.48 4.93 12.13
CA GLY A 33 -14.81 6.16 12.56
C GLY A 33 -15.76 7.26 13.00
N ASN A 34 -15.21 8.32 13.59
CA ASN A 34 -16.01 9.39 14.21
C ASN A 34 -16.66 10.36 13.20
N LYS A 35 -16.08 10.52 11.99
CA LYS A 35 -16.56 11.48 10.99
C LYS A 35 -16.34 10.96 9.56
N PRO A 36 -17.33 11.09 8.65
CA PRO A 36 -17.11 10.87 7.23
C PRO A 36 -16.17 11.94 6.67
N GLY A 37 -15.28 11.56 5.76
CA GLY A 37 -14.31 12.51 5.22
C GLY A 37 -13.48 11.99 4.05
N ALA A 38 -13.23 12.86 3.07
CA ALA A 38 -12.34 12.60 1.94
C ALA A 38 -10.87 12.38 2.35
N ILE A 39 -10.52 12.66 3.62
CA ILE A 39 -9.18 12.49 4.19
C ILE A 39 -8.65 11.08 3.98
N TYR A 40 -9.48 10.05 4.15
CA TYR A 40 -9.05 8.65 3.98
C TYR A 40 -8.63 8.34 2.54
N PHE A 41 -9.31 8.91 1.54
CA PHE A 41 -8.91 8.79 0.14
C PHE A 41 -7.61 9.54 -0.16
N TRP A 42 -7.41 10.72 0.43
CA TRP A 42 -6.13 11.43 0.34
C TRP A 42 -4.99 10.61 0.93
N ILE A 43 -5.19 10.02 2.13
CA ILE A 43 -4.21 9.13 2.76
C ILE A 43 -3.88 7.94 1.86
N LEU A 44 -4.89 7.29 1.28
CA LEU A 44 -4.69 6.19 0.34
C LEU A 44 -3.88 6.63 -0.89
N GLY A 45 -4.17 7.80 -1.44
CA GLY A 45 -3.41 8.39 -2.54
C GLY A 45 -1.95 8.64 -2.18
N TYR A 46 -1.69 9.24 -1.01
CA TYR A 46 -0.32 9.44 -0.52
C TYR A 46 0.42 8.11 -0.32
N LEU A 47 -0.24 7.11 0.26
CA LEU A 47 0.33 5.77 0.41
C LEU A 47 0.70 5.14 -0.93
N ALA A 48 -0.15 5.27 -1.95
CA ALA A 48 0.15 4.79 -3.29
C ALA A 48 1.38 5.51 -3.87
N ILE A 49 1.44 6.84 -3.79
CA ILE A 49 2.54 7.65 -4.35
C ILE A 49 3.86 7.38 -3.63
N PHE A 50 3.88 7.46 -2.29
CA PHE A 50 5.10 7.17 -1.52
C PHE A 50 5.53 5.73 -1.69
N GLY A 51 4.58 4.79 -1.78
CA GLY A 51 4.84 3.40 -2.07
C GLY A 51 5.58 3.16 -3.39
N LEU A 52 5.24 3.90 -4.46
CA LEU A 52 5.98 3.83 -5.73
C LEU A 52 7.44 4.26 -5.57
N GLY A 53 7.69 5.29 -4.74
CA GLY A 53 9.03 5.74 -4.40
C GLY A 53 9.81 4.68 -3.61
N TRP A 54 9.18 4.07 -2.59
CA TRP A 54 9.80 3.00 -1.81
C TRP A 54 10.07 1.75 -2.64
N ASP A 55 9.23 1.44 -3.63
CA ASP A 55 9.45 0.31 -4.53
C ASP A 55 10.78 0.43 -5.32
N PHE A 56 11.25 1.63 -5.65
CA PHE A 56 12.59 1.83 -6.22
C PHE A 56 13.68 1.38 -5.25
N LEU A 57 13.61 1.85 -4.01
CA LEU A 57 14.59 1.50 -2.99
C LEU A 57 14.55 0.00 -2.68
N TYR A 58 13.37 -0.58 -2.55
CA TYR A 58 13.20 -2.01 -2.29
C TYR A 58 13.75 -2.85 -3.43
N ASN A 59 13.48 -2.50 -4.69
CA ASN A 59 14.08 -3.20 -5.82
C ASN A 59 15.59 -3.04 -5.88
N TYR A 60 16.14 -1.89 -5.50
CA TYR A 60 17.59 -1.71 -5.40
C TYR A 60 18.19 -2.60 -4.31
N LEU A 61 17.62 -2.60 -3.10
CA LEU A 61 18.06 -3.44 -1.98
C LEU A 61 17.94 -4.94 -2.28
N GLN A 62 16.92 -5.32 -3.04
CA GLN A 62 16.67 -6.71 -3.44
C GLN A 62 17.77 -7.29 -4.32
N LYS A 63 18.51 -6.46 -5.08
CA LYS A 63 19.64 -6.90 -5.90
C LYS A 63 20.87 -7.36 -5.11
N PHE A 64 20.99 -6.97 -3.84
CA PHE A 64 22.11 -7.40 -2.99
C PHE A 64 21.95 -8.82 -2.44
N ARG A 65 20.77 -9.45 -2.64
CA ARG A 65 20.55 -10.84 -2.22
C ARG A 65 20.88 -11.80 -3.34
N TRP A 66 21.47 -12.94 -2.95
CA TRP A 66 21.79 -14.06 -3.83
C TRP A 66 20.60 -14.48 -4.74
N ASP A 67 19.40 -14.55 -4.19
CA ASP A 67 18.20 -14.99 -4.93
C ASP A 67 17.49 -13.89 -5.71
N TYR A 68 17.92 -12.62 -5.56
CA TYR A 68 17.21 -11.44 -6.10
C TYR A 68 15.70 -11.40 -5.74
N ASP A 69 15.29 -12.16 -4.72
CA ASP A 69 13.90 -12.27 -4.27
C ASP A 69 13.76 -12.02 -2.77
N TRP A 70 12.63 -11.41 -2.39
CA TRP A 70 12.27 -11.12 -1.01
C TRP A 70 11.14 -12.05 -0.57
N PRO A 71 11.31 -12.79 0.54
CA PRO A 71 10.20 -13.46 1.20
C PRO A 71 9.01 -12.52 1.44
N GLY A 72 7.78 -13.04 1.35
CA GLY A 72 6.55 -12.25 1.60
C GLY A 72 6.51 -11.55 2.96
N VAL A 73 7.25 -12.07 3.95
CA VAL A 73 7.43 -11.41 5.26
C VAL A 73 8.08 -10.03 5.12
N PHE A 74 9.03 -9.84 4.21
CA PHE A 74 9.62 -8.51 3.99
C PHE A 74 8.63 -7.54 3.35
N GLN A 75 7.67 -8.03 2.56
CA GLN A 75 6.58 -7.20 2.05
C GLN A 75 5.66 -6.70 3.18
N LEU A 76 5.44 -7.53 4.21
CA LEU A 76 4.73 -7.10 5.42
C LEU A 76 5.54 -6.05 6.19
N LEU A 77 6.81 -6.32 6.46
CA LEU A 77 7.68 -5.38 7.19
C LEU A 77 7.82 -4.05 6.45
N ALA A 78 7.90 -4.08 5.12
CA ALA A 78 7.91 -2.88 4.28
C ALA A 78 6.63 -2.05 4.45
N GLY A 79 5.46 -2.70 4.53
CA GLY A 79 4.21 -2.01 4.84
C GLY A 79 4.26 -1.30 6.20
N ILE A 80 4.69 -1.99 7.27
CA ILE A 80 4.83 -1.36 8.59
C ILE A 80 5.69 -0.08 8.51
N TRP A 81 6.80 -0.15 7.77
CA TRP A 81 7.66 1.01 7.55
C TRP A 81 6.98 2.13 6.76
N GLU A 82 6.28 1.81 5.66
CA GLU A 82 5.52 2.78 4.87
C GLU A 82 4.46 3.50 5.73
N GLY A 83 3.75 2.77 6.61
CA GLY A 83 2.77 3.34 7.54
C GLY A 83 3.39 4.27 8.58
N ILE A 84 4.53 3.87 9.17
CA ILE A 84 5.28 4.72 10.11
C ILE A 84 5.76 5.99 9.39
N PHE A 85 6.32 5.85 8.18
CA PHE A 85 6.82 6.97 7.41
C PHE A 85 5.71 7.98 7.09
N VAL A 86 4.54 7.52 6.61
CA VAL A 86 3.41 8.40 6.28
C VAL A 86 2.83 9.07 7.53
N SER A 87 2.72 8.35 8.65
CA SER A 87 2.22 8.94 9.90
C SER A 87 3.14 10.03 10.44
N ILE A 88 4.47 9.81 10.45
CA ILE A 88 5.45 10.83 10.84
C ILE A 88 5.36 12.04 9.90
N LEU A 89 5.28 11.80 8.59
CA LEU A 89 5.18 12.86 7.59
C LEU A 89 3.92 13.71 7.79
N ALA A 90 2.78 13.07 8.07
CA ALA A 90 1.52 13.74 8.34
C ALA A 90 1.57 14.62 9.60
N ILE A 91 2.27 14.18 10.65
CA ILE A 91 2.39 14.92 11.91
C ILE A 91 3.36 16.11 11.77
N VAL A 92 4.55 15.86 11.23
CA VAL A 92 5.64 16.84 11.17
C VAL A 92 5.37 17.91 10.10
N ILE A 93 5.25 17.47 8.84
CA ILE A 93 5.11 18.39 7.70
C ILE A 93 3.65 18.80 7.53
N GLY A 94 2.72 17.88 7.72
CA GLY A 94 1.33 18.06 7.33
C GLY A 94 1.17 17.80 5.83
N LEU A 95 0.18 16.99 5.47
CA LEU A 95 -0.08 16.64 4.09
C LEU A 95 -1.16 17.57 3.50
N PRO A 96 -0.96 18.13 2.29
CA PRO A 96 -2.02 18.88 1.60
C PRO A 96 -3.30 18.04 1.49
N GLY A 97 -4.44 18.58 1.90
CA GLY A 97 -5.72 17.86 1.93
C GLY A 97 -5.99 17.04 3.21
N VAL A 98 -5.03 16.98 4.14
CA VAL A 98 -5.20 16.38 5.47
C VAL A 98 -4.94 17.46 6.55
N PRO A 99 -5.98 18.20 6.98
CA PRO A 99 -5.79 19.24 8.00
C PRO A 99 -5.33 18.62 9.33
N LYS A 100 -4.27 19.18 9.93
CA LYS A 100 -3.65 18.66 11.17
C LYS A 100 -4.66 18.48 12.33
N GLY A 101 -5.69 19.30 12.40
CA GLY A 101 -6.73 19.21 13.43
C GLY A 101 -7.75 18.08 13.26
N GLN A 102 -7.77 17.40 12.11
CA GLN A 102 -8.67 16.27 11.84
C GLN A 102 -7.92 14.93 11.78
N PHE A 103 -6.59 14.95 11.91
CA PHE A 103 -5.77 13.76 11.87
C PHE A 103 -5.74 13.09 13.26
N GLU A 104 -6.55 12.06 13.42
CA GLU A 104 -6.53 11.20 14.60
C GLU A 104 -5.64 9.97 14.33
N LEU A 105 -4.50 9.91 15.02
CA LEU A 105 -3.52 8.82 14.87
C LEU A 105 -4.14 7.42 15.07
N PRO A 106 -5.04 7.18 16.05
CA PRO A 106 -5.66 5.86 16.22
C PRO A 106 -6.53 5.45 15.02
N LEU A 107 -7.31 6.38 14.46
CA LEU A 107 -8.14 6.11 13.28
C LEU A 107 -7.27 5.88 12.04
N PHE A 108 -6.17 6.64 11.90
CA PHE A 108 -5.20 6.39 10.84
C PHE A 108 -4.61 4.98 10.94
N VAL A 109 -4.15 4.56 12.12
CA VAL A 109 -3.55 3.24 12.31
C VAL A 109 -4.55 2.13 12.01
N LEU A 110 -5.80 2.28 12.43
CA LEU A 110 -6.86 1.32 12.15
C LEU A 110 -7.14 1.23 10.64
N HIS A 111 -7.40 2.37 9.99
CA HIS A 111 -7.64 2.46 8.56
C HIS A 111 -6.47 1.85 7.76
N TYR A 112 -5.26 2.28 8.08
CA TYR A 112 -4.03 1.81 7.45
C TYR A 112 -3.86 0.30 7.60
N SER A 113 -4.03 -0.23 8.81
CA SER A 113 -3.85 -1.67 9.08
C SER A 113 -4.83 -2.53 8.29
N ILE A 114 -6.09 -2.11 8.19
CA ILE A 114 -7.11 -2.83 7.40
C ILE A 114 -6.76 -2.81 5.92
N VAL A 115 -6.43 -1.64 5.37
CA VAL A 115 -6.10 -1.49 3.94
C VAL A 115 -4.83 -2.28 3.60
N TRP A 116 -3.77 -2.13 4.41
CA TRP A 116 -2.50 -2.82 4.20
C TRP A 116 -2.64 -4.35 4.29
N LEU A 117 -3.30 -4.87 5.33
CA LEU A 117 -3.51 -6.31 5.46
C LEU A 117 -4.42 -6.85 4.35
N GLY A 118 -5.47 -6.12 3.99
CA GLY A 118 -6.37 -6.49 2.89
C GLY A 118 -5.65 -6.57 1.55
N ILE A 119 -4.83 -5.57 1.22
CA ILE A 119 -3.99 -5.55 0.02
C ILE A 119 -2.97 -6.69 0.05
N TYR A 120 -2.33 -6.94 1.20
CA TYR A 120 -1.37 -8.04 1.33
C TYR A 120 -2.03 -9.39 1.09
N ILE A 121 -3.17 -9.66 1.74
CA ILE A 121 -3.93 -10.91 1.55
C ILE A 121 -4.34 -11.06 0.08
N ALA A 122 -4.92 -10.02 -0.53
CA ALA A 122 -5.31 -10.04 -1.94
C ALA A 122 -4.12 -10.28 -2.88
N SER A 123 -2.95 -9.72 -2.56
CA SER A 123 -1.71 -9.96 -3.30
C SER A 123 -1.23 -11.41 -3.19
N GLN A 124 -1.39 -12.05 -2.02
CA GLN A 124 -0.94 -13.43 -1.81
C GLN A 124 -1.95 -14.47 -2.30
N SER A 125 -3.25 -14.18 -2.28
CA SER A 125 -4.32 -15.10 -2.70
C SER A 125 -4.89 -14.72 -4.07
N LEU A 126 -5.65 -13.62 -4.13
CA LEU A 126 -6.49 -13.25 -5.28
C LEU A 126 -5.68 -13.07 -6.57
N MET A 127 -4.55 -12.36 -6.49
CA MET A 127 -3.68 -12.14 -7.64
C MET A 127 -3.11 -13.46 -8.21
N ARG A 128 -2.79 -14.42 -7.33
CA ARG A 128 -2.24 -15.72 -7.76
C ARG A 128 -3.29 -16.63 -8.36
N ILE A 129 -4.56 -16.47 -7.96
CA ILE A 129 -5.69 -17.25 -8.46
C ILE A 129 -6.16 -16.70 -9.82
N LEU A 130 -6.36 -15.38 -9.92
CA LEU A 130 -6.93 -14.76 -11.11
C LEU A 130 -5.90 -14.59 -12.23
N PHE A 131 -4.63 -14.29 -11.90
CA PHE A 131 -3.60 -13.99 -12.89
C PHE A 131 -2.50 -15.04 -12.86
N VAL A 132 -2.76 -16.22 -13.41
CA VAL A 132 -1.77 -17.31 -13.47
C VAL A 132 -0.51 -16.90 -14.25
N ARG A 133 -0.67 -16.10 -15.32
CA ARG A 133 0.44 -15.61 -16.17
C ARG A 133 1.33 -14.57 -15.46
N TRP A 134 0.79 -13.87 -14.46
CA TRP A 134 1.50 -12.86 -13.66
C TRP A 134 2.71 -13.43 -12.92
N ARG A 135 2.60 -14.70 -12.46
CA ARG A 135 3.71 -15.41 -11.84
C ARG A 135 4.88 -15.55 -12.81
N PHE A 136 4.62 -15.90 -14.07
CA PHE A 136 5.64 -16.18 -15.06
C PHE A 136 6.34 -14.94 -15.63
N LYS A 137 5.72 -13.76 -15.49
CA LYS A 137 6.23 -12.48 -16.00
C LYS A 137 6.75 -11.52 -14.91
N GLY A 138 7.09 -12.03 -13.72
CA GLY A 138 7.68 -11.19 -12.67
C GLY A 138 6.77 -10.05 -12.20
N GLY A 139 5.45 -10.22 -12.31
CA GLY A 139 4.46 -9.24 -11.88
C GLY A 139 3.80 -8.41 -13.00
N GLU A 140 4.21 -8.60 -14.25
CA GLU A 140 3.61 -7.90 -15.41
C GLU A 140 2.34 -8.59 -15.90
N TRP A 141 1.37 -7.77 -16.35
CA TRP A 141 0.08 -8.24 -16.83
C TRP A 141 0.06 -8.53 -18.35
N LEU A 142 0.97 -7.92 -19.12
CA LEU A 142 1.02 -8.01 -20.58
C LEU A 142 2.24 -8.74 -21.11
#